data_AF-A0A936T535-F1
#
_entry.id   AF-A0A936T535-F1
#
_cell.length_a   1.000
_cell.length_b   1.000
_cell.length_c   1.000
_cell.angle_alpha   90.00
_cell.angle_beta   90.00
_cell.angle_gamma   90.00
#
_symmetry.space_group_name_H-M   'P 1'
#
loop_
_entity.id
_entity.type
_entity.pdbx_description
1 polymer ?
#
loop_
_entity_poly.entity_id
_entity_poly.type
_entity_poly.pdbx_seq_one_letter_code
_entity_poly.pdbx_strand_id
1 'polypeptide(L)'
;MPKAWVGAEIMVAIPSRVVCARCDGGGCDGCGRRGGHRIEGDVSARSLRVKLPRSIDDAVVLRLVKPFGDADGAIAQLHLEARIGPGASSGVVLCVRATQKAAPSITQTYGSKSSRHLAWLIAAIAALGIVTLFLAMR
;
A
#
# COMPACT_ATOMS: atom_id res chain seq x y z
N MET A 1 -0.11 -5.07 13.40
CA MET A 1 0.58 -3.75 13.37
C MET A 1 -0.43 -2.63 13.21
N PRO A 2 -0.18 -1.42 13.74
CA PRO A 2 -1.08 -0.29 13.57
C PRO A 2 -1.23 0.15 12.11
N LYS A 3 -2.43 0.58 11.70
CA LYS A 3 -2.69 1.09 10.33
C LYS A 3 -1.79 2.26 9.93
N ALA A 4 -1.39 3.08 10.89
CA ALA A 4 -0.48 4.21 10.67
C ALA A 4 0.95 3.80 10.22
N TRP A 5 1.28 2.51 10.27
CA TRP A 5 2.59 2.00 9.85
C TRP A 5 2.62 1.58 8.39
N VAL A 6 1.51 1.64 7.65
CA VAL A 6 1.49 1.35 6.22
C VAL A 6 2.51 2.24 5.49
N GLY A 7 3.34 1.62 4.63
CA GLY A 7 4.44 2.26 3.90
C GLY A 7 5.70 2.55 4.72
N ALA A 8 5.69 2.27 6.03
CA ALA A 8 6.81 2.54 6.93
C ALA A 8 7.93 1.49 6.78
N GLU A 9 9.07 1.78 7.40
CA GLU A 9 10.12 0.80 7.65
C GLU A 9 10.04 0.34 9.11
N ILE A 10 10.06 -0.96 9.31
CA ILE A 10 10.00 -1.60 10.62
C ILE A 10 11.22 -2.50 10.83
N MET A 11 11.61 -2.69 12.08
CA MET A 11 12.53 -3.74 12.49
C MET A 11 11.72 -4.89 13.08
N VAL A 12 12.09 -6.11 12.72
CA VAL A 12 11.44 -7.33 13.19
C VAL A 12 12.49 -8.26 13.79
N ALA A 13 12.40 -8.52 15.08
CA ALA A 13 13.20 -9.55 15.74
C ALA A 13 12.63 -10.93 15.41
N ILE A 14 13.36 -11.72 14.63
CA ILE A 14 12.93 -13.06 14.24
C ILE A 14 13.26 -14.06 15.37
N PRO A 15 12.32 -14.94 15.77
CA PRO A 15 12.57 -15.93 16.79
C PRO A 15 13.65 -16.93 16.36
N SER A 16 14.24 -17.63 17.32
CA SER A 16 15.28 -18.65 17.08
C SER A 16 14.80 -19.84 16.25
N ARG A 17 13.48 -20.06 16.18
CA ARG A 17 12.84 -21.09 15.38
C ARG A 17 11.63 -20.50 14.67
N VAL A 18 11.55 -20.74 13.37
CA VAL A 18 10.40 -20.39 12.53
C VAL A 18 9.77 -21.66 11.95
N VAL A 19 8.45 -21.65 11.79
CA VAL A 19 7.71 -22.76 11.19
C VAL A 19 8.06 -22.87 9.71
N CYS A 20 8.15 -24.09 9.21
CA CYS A 20 8.40 -24.33 7.80
C CYS A 20 7.11 -24.07 6.99
N ALA A 21 7.10 -22.98 6.20
CA ALA A 21 5.95 -22.58 5.39
C ALA A 21 5.50 -23.59 4.31
N ARG A 22 6.31 -24.64 4.03
CA ARG A 22 5.93 -25.70 3.09
C ARG A 22 5.05 -26.78 3.73
N CYS A 23 5.19 -27.00 5.04
CA CYS A 23 4.54 -28.10 5.75
C CYS A 23 3.80 -27.66 7.01
N ASP A 24 3.78 -26.37 7.29
CA ASP A 24 3.09 -25.73 8.42
C ASP A 24 3.37 -26.40 9.78
N GLY A 25 4.58 -26.92 9.97
CA GLY A 25 4.99 -27.59 11.21
C GLY A 25 4.94 -29.11 11.18
N GLY A 26 4.30 -29.73 10.18
CA GLY A 26 4.18 -31.20 10.10
C GLY A 26 5.48 -31.93 9.75
N GLY A 27 6.43 -31.25 9.12
CA GLY A 27 7.69 -31.82 8.66
C GLY A 27 7.65 -32.26 7.20
N CYS A 28 8.67 -31.85 6.43
CA CYS A 28 8.87 -32.26 5.04
C CYS A 28 10.37 -32.33 4.74
N ASP A 29 10.75 -32.87 3.58
CA ASP A 29 12.16 -33.00 3.21
C ASP A 29 12.86 -31.63 3.11
N GLY A 30 12.14 -30.56 2.75
CA GLY A 30 12.68 -29.20 2.71
C GLY A 30 13.15 -28.65 4.06
N CYS A 31 12.58 -29.13 5.17
CA CYS A 31 13.03 -28.77 6.52
C CYS A 31 13.73 -29.92 7.24
N GLY A 32 14.07 -31.01 6.52
CA GLY A 32 14.63 -32.22 7.12
C GLY A 32 13.70 -32.86 8.16
N ARG A 33 12.38 -32.84 7.91
CA ARG A 33 11.33 -33.40 8.77
C ARG A 33 11.22 -32.79 10.17
N ARG A 34 11.75 -31.58 10.39
CA ARG A 34 11.73 -30.90 11.69
C ARG A 34 10.49 -30.02 11.93
N GLY A 35 9.68 -29.77 10.90
CA GLY A 35 8.55 -28.83 10.95
C GLY A 35 8.96 -27.35 10.98
N GLY A 36 10.25 -27.04 11.03
CA GLY A 36 10.73 -25.66 11.14
C GLY A 36 12.22 -25.51 10.86
N HIS A 37 12.65 -24.27 10.83
CA HIS A 37 14.04 -23.87 10.62
C HIS A 37 14.55 -23.17 11.87
N ARG A 38 15.76 -23.54 12.28
CA ARG A 38 16.50 -22.85 13.34
C ARG A 38 17.29 -21.72 12.69
N ILE A 39 17.27 -20.55 13.32
CA ILE A 39 18.02 -19.38 12.89
C ILE A 39 19.04 -19.11 13.98
N GLU A 40 20.31 -19.25 13.63
CA GLU A 40 21.43 -19.05 14.55
C GLU A 40 21.68 -17.56 14.85
N GLY A 41 22.48 -17.30 15.88
CA GLY A 41 22.80 -15.95 16.34
C GLY A 41 21.87 -15.42 17.42
N ASP A 42 22.27 -14.28 17.98
CA ASP A 42 21.50 -13.53 18.97
C ASP A 42 20.33 -12.76 18.32
N VAL A 43 19.56 -12.03 19.13
CA VAL A 43 18.41 -11.25 18.62
C VAL A 43 18.85 -10.18 17.62
N SER A 44 20.05 -9.61 17.77
CA SER A 44 20.57 -8.59 16.86
C SER A 44 20.86 -9.19 15.48
N ALA A 45 21.54 -10.33 15.43
CA ALA A 45 21.82 -11.07 14.20
C ALA A 45 20.53 -11.57 13.50
N ARG A 46 19.44 -11.75 14.26
CA ARG A 46 18.13 -12.18 13.75
C ARG A 46 17.14 -11.03 13.56
N SER A 47 17.57 -9.78 13.60
CA SER A 47 16.71 -8.62 13.40
C SER A 47 16.74 -8.17 11.95
N LEU A 48 15.58 -8.04 11.32
CA LEU A 48 15.44 -7.65 9.92
C LEU A 48 14.76 -6.29 9.79
N ARG A 49 15.36 -5.41 8.97
CA ARG A 49 14.68 -4.19 8.51
C ARG A 49 13.81 -4.53 7.31
N VAL A 50 12.54 -4.19 7.40
CA VAL A 50 11.53 -4.52 6.40
C VAL A 50 10.75 -3.27 6.03
N LYS A 51 10.70 -2.97 4.73
CA LYS A 51 9.85 -1.91 4.20
C LYS A 51 8.47 -2.44 3.89
N LEU A 52 7.46 -1.85 4.53
CA LEU A 52 6.06 -2.21 4.31
C LEU A 52 5.56 -1.60 2.99
N PRO A 53 4.66 -2.30 2.27
CA PRO A 53 3.95 -1.75 1.12
C PRO A 53 3.19 -0.46 1.48
N ARG A 54 3.03 0.42 0.49
CA ARG A 54 2.30 1.69 0.65
C ARG A 54 0.78 1.53 0.75
N SER A 55 0.25 0.35 0.44
CA SER A 55 -1.16 -0.01 0.54
C SER A 55 -1.27 -1.42 1.09
N ILE A 56 -2.06 -1.59 2.15
CA ILE A 56 -2.39 -2.85 2.79
C ILE A 56 -3.83 -2.72 3.26
N ASP A 57 -4.70 -3.63 2.83
CA ASP A 57 -6.13 -3.60 3.21
C ASP A 57 -6.31 -4.20 4.60
N ASP A 58 -6.12 -5.52 4.74
CA ASP A 58 -6.15 -6.22 6.04
C ASP A 58 -4.81 -6.86 6.37
N ALA A 59 -4.25 -7.64 5.43
CA ALA A 59 -2.98 -8.33 5.62
C ALA A 59 -2.15 -8.35 4.33
N VAL A 60 -0.84 -8.48 4.49
CA VAL A 60 0.09 -8.74 3.38
C VAL A 60 1.16 -9.74 3.82
N VAL A 61 1.54 -10.65 2.93
CA VAL A 61 2.67 -11.57 3.13
C VAL A 61 3.86 -11.06 2.33
N LEU A 62 4.95 -10.75 3.05
CA LEU A 62 6.22 -10.34 2.48
C LEU A 62 7.13 -11.55 2.35
N ARG A 63 7.68 -11.74 1.15
CA ARG A 63 8.63 -12.81 0.85
C ARG A 63 10.04 -12.24 0.86
N LEU A 64 10.79 -12.56 1.91
CA LEU A 64 12.19 -12.15 2.07
C LEU A 64 13.08 -13.27 1.57
N VAL A 65 13.88 -13.00 0.54
CA VAL A 65 14.83 -13.97 -0.02
C VAL A 65 16.17 -13.78 0.67
N LYS A 66 16.79 -14.87 1.09
CA LYS A 66 18.07 -14.90 1.82
C LYS A 66 18.15 -13.84 2.94
N PRO A 67 17.17 -13.81 3.87
CA PRO A 67 17.05 -12.73 4.87
C PRO A 67 18.27 -12.58 5.77
N PHE A 68 19.07 -13.64 5.95
CA PHE A 68 20.26 -13.65 6.79
C PHE A 68 21.55 -13.89 5.97
N GLY A 69 21.52 -13.61 4.67
CA GLY A 69 22.66 -13.79 3.77
C GLY A 69 22.82 -15.23 3.24
N ASP A 70 24.07 -15.57 2.87
CA ASP A 70 24.45 -16.79 2.16
C ASP A 70 25.16 -17.84 3.04
N ALA A 71 25.11 -17.68 4.37
CA ALA A 71 25.75 -18.64 5.27
C ALA A 71 25.15 -20.04 5.11
N ASP A 72 25.99 -21.08 5.24
CA ASP A 72 25.53 -22.46 5.15
C ASP A 72 24.45 -22.75 6.21
N GLY A 73 23.34 -23.34 5.76
CA GLY A 73 22.18 -23.60 6.60
C GLY A 73 21.29 -22.38 6.88
N ALA A 74 21.62 -21.19 6.36
CA ALA A 74 20.71 -20.05 6.39
C ALA A 74 19.43 -20.36 5.61
N ILE A 75 18.30 -19.85 6.09
CA ILE A 75 17.03 -20.03 5.39
C ILE A 75 17.07 -19.28 4.06
N ALA A 76 16.75 -19.97 2.97
CA ALA A 76 16.73 -19.37 1.64
C ALA A 76 15.58 -18.35 1.48
N GLN A 77 14.50 -18.52 2.25
CA GLN A 77 13.33 -17.67 2.18
C GLN A 77 12.60 -17.61 3.53
N LEU A 78 12.08 -16.44 3.87
CA LEU A 78 11.19 -16.21 5.01
C LEU A 78 9.91 -15.54 4.54
N HIS A 79 8.78 -16.03 5.02
CA HIS A 79 7.48 -15.37 4.86
C HIS A 79 7.17 -14.58 6.12
N LEU A 80 6.88 -13.30 5.95
CA LEU A 80 6.48 -12.41 7.04
C LEU A 80 5.09 -11.87 6.75
N GLU A 81 4.12 -12.26 7.57
CA GLU A 81 2.77 -11.74 7.48
C GLU A 81 2.63 -10.48 8.34
N ALA A 82 2.19 -9.39 7.72
CA ALA A 82 1.85 -8.15 8.39
C ALA A 82 0.34 -7.93 8.28
N ARG A 83 -0.36 -8.04 9.41
CA ARG A 83 -1.80 -7.79 9.54
C ARG A 83 -2.09 -6.48 10.26
N ILE A 84 -3.07 -5.73 9.81
CA ILE A 84 -3.56 -4.53 10.47
C ILE A 84 -4.26 -4.93 11.78
N GLY A 85 -3.95 -4.22 12.85
CA GLY A 85 -4.52 -4.49 14.18
C GLY A 85 -4.26 -3.34 15.15
N PRO A 86 -4.73 -3.46 16.40
CA PRO A 86 -4.64 -2.38 17.39
C PRO A 86 -3.19 -2.03 17.78
N GLY A 87 -2.26 -2.98 17.62
CA GLY A 87 -0.86 -2.82 18.04
C GLY A 87 0.13 -3.58 17.17
N ALA A 88 1.41 -3.39 17.47
CA ALA A 88 2.50 -4.17 16.91
C ALA A 88 2.66 -5.48 17.67
N SER A 89 3.09 -6.54 16.97
CA SER A 89 3.46 -7.80 17.62
C SER A 89 4.73 -7.62 18.45
N SER A 90 4.95 -8.49 19.43
CA SER A 90 6.21 -8.50 20.19
C SER A 90 7.41 -8.65 19.26
N GLY A 91 8.49 -7.90 19.55
CA GLY A 91 9.70 -7.88 18.72
C GLY A 91 9.60 -7.05 17.43
N VAL A 92 8.48 -6.34 17.20
CA VAL A 92 8.33 -5.44 16.05
C VAL A 92 8.38 -3.99 16.51
N VAL A 93 9.32 -3.21 15.95
CA VAL A 93 9.44 -1.79 16.25
C VAL A 93 9.43 -0.95 14.97
N LEU A 94 8.86 0.25 15.07
CA LEU A 94 8.86 1.22 13.98
C LEU A 94 10.24 1.87 13.88
N CYS A 95 10.84 1.88 12.69
CA CYS A 95 12.11 2.58 12.44
C CYS A 95 11.87 3.95 11.83
N VAL A 96 11.17 3.99 10.70
CA VAL A 96 10.95 5.22 9.92
C VAL A 96 9.51 5.25 9.46
N ARG A 97 8.78 6.32 9.76
CA ARG A 97 7.41 6.51 9.24
C ARG A 97 7.44 6.75 7.76
N ALA A 98 6.43 6.24 7.06
CA ALA A 98 6.19 6.63 5.68
C ALA A 98 5.93 8.14 5.65
N THR A 99 6.80 8.90 4.99
CA THR A 99 6.41 10.24 4.54
C THR A 99 5.41 10.00 3.42
N GLN A 100 4.14 10.34 3.65
CA GLN A 100 3.21 10.46 2.54
C GLN A 100 3.78 11.54 1.64
N LYS A 101 4.33 11.14 0.49
CA LYS A 101 4.64 12.10 -0.56
C LYS A 101 3.29 12.67 -0.95
N ALA A 102 2.98 13.89 -0.48
CA ALA A 102 1.81 14.61 -0.93
C ALA A 102 1.81 14.52 -2.45
N ALA A 103 0.76 13.94 -3.02
CA ALA A 103 0.58 14.01 -4.45
C ALA A 103 0.66 15.50 -4.81
N PRO A 104 1.40 15.91 -5.85
CA PRO A 104 1.32 17.28 -6.31
C PRO A 104 -0.15 17.53 -6.63
N SER A 105 -0.82 18.32 -5.78
CA SER A 105 -2.15 18.82 -6.08
C SER A 105 -1.97 19.70 -7.29
N ILE A 106 -2.20 19.13 -8.48
CA ILE A 106 -2.39 19.91 -9.68
C ILE A 106 -3.71 20.65 -9.43
N THR A 107 -3.62 21.86 -8.92
CA THR A 107 -4.73 22.80 -8.92
C THR A 107 -5.00 23.14 -10.38
N GLN A 108 -5.82 22.33 -11.04
CA GLN A 108 -6.39 22.70 -12.32
C GLN A 108 -7.36 23.84 -12.04
N THR A 109 -6.90 25.08 -12.21
CA THR A 109 -7.78 26.20 -12.52
C THR A 109 -8.44 25.86 -13.84
N TYR A 110 -9.62 25.25 -13.79
CA TYR A 110 -10.52 25.17 -14.93
C TYR A 110 -10.79 26.62 -15.35
N GLY A 111 -10.09 27.07 -16.38
CA GLY A 111 -10.37 28.32 -17.05
C GLY A 111 -11.81 28.25 -17.53
N SER A 112 -12.70 28.93 -16.81
CA SER A 112 -14.05 29.24 -17.25
C SER A 112 -13.94 29.92 -18.61
N LYS A 113 -14.10 29.13 -19.68
CA LYS A 113 -14.12 29.63 -21.05
C LYS A 113 -15.43 30.40 -21.16
N SER A 114 -15.33 31.72 -20.96
CA SER A 114 -16.42 32.69 -20.99
C SER A 114 -17.33 32.42 -22.20
N SER A 115 -18.52 31.92 -21.89
CA SER A 115 -19.59 31.53 -22.81
C SER A 115 -20.25 32.77 -23.44
N ARG A 116 -19.49 33.56 -24.21
CA ARG A 116 -20.02 34.72 -24.94
C ARG A 116 -20.92 34.31 -26.12
N HIS A 117 -20.77 33.08 -26.63
CA HIS A 117 -21.57 32.58 -27.75
C HIS A 117 -22.99 32.15 -27.38
N LEU A 118 -23.20 31.67 -26.14
CA LEU A 118 -24.54 31.24 -25.70
C LEU A 118 -25.49 32.43 -25.48
N ALA A 119 -24.96 33.57 -25.01
CA ALA A 119 -25.74 34.78 -24.79
C ALA A 119 -26.29 35.37 -26.10
N TRP A 120 -25.50 35.35 -27.18
CA TRP A 120 -25.94 35.82 -28.50
C TRP A 120 -27.03 34.93 -29.12
N LEU A 121 -26.94 33.61 -28.94
CA LEU A 121 -27.95 32.68 -29.44
C LEU A 121 -29.32 32.88 -28.77
N ILE A 122 -29.35 33.11 -27.46
CA ILE A 122 -30.60 33.37 -26.72
C ILE A 122 -31.24 34.68 -27.18
N ALA A 123 -30.45 35.75 -27.37
CA ALA A 123 -30.96 37.03 -27.84
C ALA A 123 -31.56 36.95 -29.26
N ALA A 124 -30.93 36.21 -30.17
CA ALA A 124 -31.40 36.04 -31.54
C ALA A 124 -32.77 35.31 -31.61
N ILE A 125 -32.95 34.27 -30.80
CA ILE A 125 -34.22 33.50 -30.76
C ILE A 125 -35.36 34.38 -30.21
N ALA A 126 -35.09 35.15 -29.15
CA ALA A 126 -36.10 36.04 -28.57
C ALA A 126 -36.57 37.12 -29.56
N ALA A 127 -35.64 37.73 -30.32
CA ALA A 127 -35.99 38.72 -31.34
C ALA A 127 -36.85 38.12 -32.47
N LEU A 128 -36.53 36.89 -32.90
CA LEU A 128 -37.29 36.21 -33.96
C LEU A 128 -38.73 35.91 -33.50
N GLY A 129 -38.91 35.48 -32.25
CA GLY A 129 -40.23 35.22 -31.67
C GLY A 129 -41.14 36.45 -31.61
N ILE A 130 -40.58 37.61 -31.24
CA ILE A 130 -41.32 38.88 -31.18
C ILE A 130 -41.80 39.31 -32.57
N VAL A 131 -40.96 39.17 -33.60
CA VAL A 131 -41.33 39.51 -34.98
C VAL A 131 -42.45 38.60 -35.49
N THR A 132 -42.40 37.30 -35.20
CA THR A 132 -43.48 36.37 -35.60
C THR A 132 -44.80 36.69 -34.91
N LEU A 133 -44.78 37.12 -33.64
CA LEU A 133 -45.99 37.49 -32.91
C LEU A 133 -46.66 38.74 -33.51
N PHE A 134 -45.87 39.75 -33.89
CA PHE A 134 -46.38 40.97 -34.52
C PHE A 134 -46.97 40.74 -35.92
N LEU A 135 -46.41 39.80 -36.69
CA LEU A 135 -46.94 39.42 -38.00
C LEU A 135 -48.26 38.64 -37.91
N ALA A 136 -48.49 37.90 -36.82
CA ALA A 136 -49.73 37.15 -36.60
C ALA A 136 -50.90 38.00 -36.07
N MET A 137 -50.63 39.23 -35.58
CA MET A 137 -51.65 40.14 -35.03
C MET A 137 -52.12 41.22 -36.04
N ARG A 138 -51.77 41.09 -37.31
CA ARG A 138 -52.12 42.03 -38.38
C ARG A 138 -53.00 41.36 -39.42
#